data_AF-A0A9D6YT23-F1
#
_entry.id   AF-A0A9D6YT23-F1
#
_cell.length_a   1.000
_cell.length_b   1.000
_cell.length_c   1.000
_cell.angle_alpha   90.00
_cell.angle_beta   90.00
_cell.angle_gamma   90.00
#
_symmetry.space_group_name_H-M   'P 1'
#
loop_
_entity.id
_entity.type
_entity.pdbx_description
1 polymer ?
#
loop_
_entity_poly.entity_id
_entity_poly.type
_entity_poly.pdbx_seq_one_letter_code
_entity_poly.pdbx_strand_id
1 'polypeptide(L)'
;MQYIIYILFLFLLAGCSSSRSESSIGLSNLFGKEETVQVPEESIELNYDPVLLMQRAEAYYVNKSYPEAIEEYKRFIKIHPAHKLTGYAQYRIGMSYFNQMKEVDRDPE
;
A
#
# COMPACT_ATOMS: atom_id res chain seq x y z
N MET A 1 2.38 10.71 45.61
CA MET A 1 1.07 11.02 44.99
C MET A 1 1.20 12.01 43.82
N GLN A 2 1.99 13.09 43.92
CA GLN A 2 2.17 14.07 42.82
C GLN A 2 2.82 13.49 41.54
N TYR A 3 3.82 12.62 41.67
CA TYR A 3 4.56 12.05 40.53
C TYR A 3 3.71 11.17 39.61
N ILE A 4 2.70 10.48 40.17
CA ILE A 4 1.80 9.62 39.40
C ILE A 4 0.93 10.45 38.46
N ILE A 5 0.50 11.64 38.91
CA ILE A 5 -0.28 12.58 38.10
C ILE A 5 0.56 13.11 36.93
N TYR A 6 1.84 13.46 37.17
CA TYR A 6 2.74 13.90 36.10
C TYR A 6 3.04 12.82 35.07
N ILE A 7 3.19 11.55 35.50
CA ILE A 7 3.40 10.41 34.59
C ILE A 7 2.14 10.20 33.73
N LEU A 8 0.95 10.26 34.31
CA LEU A 8 -0.33 10.15 33.59
C LEU A 8 -0.53 11.30 32.60
N PHE A 9 -0.11 12.51 32.96
CA PHE A 9 -0.16 13.69 32.10
C PHE A 9 0.82 13.60 30.92
N LEU A 10 2.00 13.00 31.14
CA LEU A 10 2.99 12.73 30.10
C LEU A 10 2.46 11.73 29.05
N PHE A 11 1.70 10.72 29.49
CA PHE A 11 1.06 9.76 28.59
C PHE A 11 -0.08 10.37 27.76
N LEU A 12 -0.78 11.38 28.28
CA LEU A 12 -1.86 12.08 27.57
C LEU A 12 -1.33 13.01 26.45
N LEU A 13 -0.13 13.58 26.61
CA LEU A 13 0.48 14.46 25.61
C LEU A 13 1.22 13.71 24.49
N ALA A 14 1.46 12.40 24.65
CA ALA A 14 1.94 11.52 23.56
C ALA A 14 0.79 11.02 22.66
N GLY A 15 -0.41 11.60 22.80
CA GLY A 15 -1.60 11.27 22.03
C GLY A 15 -1.62 11.90 20.64
N CYS A 16 -1.25 11.08 19.65
CA CYS A 16 -1.55 11.13 18.21
C CYS A 16 -1.10 12.35 17.38
N SER A 17 -0.37 12.05 16.31
CA SER A 17 -0.70 12.62 15.01
C SER A 17 -0.93 11.48 14.01
N SER A 18 -2.21 11.18 13.81
CA SER A 18 -2.70 10.56 12.59
C SER A 18 -2.52 11.58 11.46
N SER A 19 -1.30 11.70 10.94
CA SER A 19 -1.11 12.33 9.65
C SER A 19 -1.62 11.32 8.62
N ARG A 20 -2.88 11.49 8.17
CA ARG A 20 -3.33 10.92 6.91
C ARG A 20 -2.50 11.59 5.82
N SER A 21 -1.32 11.03 5.52
CA SER A 21 -0.62 11.36 4.29
C SER A 21 -1.36 10.64 3.18
N GLU A 22 -2.24 11.35 2.48
CA GLU A 22 -2.37 11.08 1.06
C GLU A 22 -1.01 11.39 0.44
N SER A 23 -0.11 10.42 0.48
CA SER A 23 1.15 10.47 -0.25
C SER A 23 0.83 10.09 -1.69
N SER A 24 0.15 11.00 -2.37
CA SER A 24 0.29 11.23 -3.81
C SER A 24 1.68 11.80 -4.12
N ILE A 25 2.73 11.30 -3.44
CA ILE A 25 4.10 11.44 -3.91
C ILE A 25 4.04 10.91 -5.32
N GLY A 26 4.13 11.81 -6.30
CA GLY A 26 3.82 11.51 -7.69
C GLY A 26 4.45 10.19 -8.08
N LEU A 27 3.61 9.14 -8.19
CA LEU A 27 4.01 7.82 -8.66
C LEU A 27 4.71 7.96 -10.01
N SER A 28 4.35 8.99 -10.78
CA SER A 28 5.01 9.45 -12.01
C SER A 28 6.51 9.74 -11.86
N ASN A 29 6.96 10.33 -10.76
CA ASN A 29 8.38 10.64 -10.53
C ASN A 29 9.17 9.41 -10.07
N LEU A 30 8.50 8.39 -9.52
CA LEU A 30 9.11 7.14 -9.11
C LEU A 30 9.12 6.08 -10.23
N PHE A 31 8.12 6.14 -11.12
CA PHE A 31 7.99 5.35 -12.34
C PHE A 31 8.76 5.91 -13.53
N GLY A 32 9.33 7.12 -13.40
CA GLY A 32 10.40 7.61 -14.25
C GLY A 32 10.11 7.56 -15.75
N LYS A 33 9.31 8.51 -16.24
CA LYS A 33 9.06 8.79 -17.67
C LYS A 33 8.41 7.65 -18.46
N GLU A 34 7.45 8.04 -19.29
CA GLU A 34 6.82 7.17 -20.26
C GLU A 34 7.88 6.58 -21.19
N GLU A 35 8.28 5.34 -20.94
CA GLU A 35 8.87 4.51 -21.97
C GLU A 35 7.82 3.48 -22.33
N THR A 36 7.27 3.65 -23.54
CA THR A 36 6.25 2.78 -24.13
C THR A 36 6.77 1.35 -24.12
N VAL A 37 6.30 0.55 -23.16
CA VAL A 37 6.67 -0.87 -23.06
C VAL A 37 5.94 -1.62 -24.18
N GLN A 38 6.56 -1.64 -25.36
CA GLN A 38 6.33 -2.69 -26.35
C GLN A 38 6.92 -3.96 -25.73
N VAL A 39 6.09 -4.82 -25.13
CA VAL A 39 6.54 -6.09 -24.54
C VAL A 39 6.94 -7.03 -25.67
N PRO A 40 8.24 -7.28 -25.93
CA PRO A 40 8.64 -8.32 -26.87
C PRO A 40 8.49 -9.66 -26.14
N GLU A 41 7.88 -10.65 -26.79
CA GLU A 41 7.51 -11.96 -26.22
C GLU A 41 8.69 -12.84 -25.75
N GLU A 42 9.94 -12.37 -25.83
CA GLU A 42 11.10 -13.22 -25.71
C GLU A 42 12.18 -12.62 -24.81
N SER A 43 11.95 -12.69 -23.51
CA SER A 43 12.95 -13.04 -22.50
C SER A 43 12.29 -13.00 -21.13
N ILE A 44 11.94 -14.18 -20.65
CA ILE A 44 11.52 -14.41 -19.26
C ILE A 44 12.76 -14.20 -18.39
N GLU A 45 13.09 -12.95 -18.08
CA GLU A 45 14.03 -12.66 -17.01
C GLU A 45 13.25 -12.84 -15.70
N LEU A 46 13.53 -13.97 -15.03
CA LEU A 46 12.74 -14.58 -13.96
C LEU A 46 12.73 -13.77 -12.64
N ASN A 47 12.98 -12.47 -12.69
CA ASN A 47 12.92 -11.52 -11.58
C ASN A 47 12.37 -10.19 -12.08
N TYR A 48 11.07 -10.20 -12.37
CA TYR A 48 10.27 -9.04 -12.76
C TYR A 48 10.72 -7.75 -12.06
N ASP A 49 10.83 -6.67 -12.83
CA ASP A 49 11.16 -5.33 -12.33
C ASP A 49 10.20 -4.91 -11.20
N PRO A 50 10.70 -4.46 -10.04
CA PRO A 50 9.86 -3.97 -8.93
C PRO A 50 8.84 -2.92 -9.39
N VAL A 51 9.24 -2.06 -10.32
CA VAL A 51 8.43 -1.01 -10.92
C VAL A 51 7.26 -1.63 -11.68
N LEU A 52 7.52 -2.57 -12.60
CA LEU A 52 6.47 -3.24 -13.37
C LEU A 52 5.45 -3.99 -12.49
N LEU A 53 5.91 -4.71 -11.46
CA LEU A 53 5.03 -5.42 -10.52
C LEU A 53 4.12 -4.45 -9.75
N MET A 54 4.69 -3.34 -9.29
CA MET A 54 3.91 -2.29 -8.63
C MET A 54 2.86 -1.70 -9.58
N GLN A 55 3.24 -1.41 -10.83
CA GLN A 55 2.35 -0.82 -11.84
C GLN A 55 1.16 -1.72 -12.15
N ARG A 56 1.42 -3.02 -12.27
CA ARG A 56 0.38 -4.03 -12.49
C ARG A 56 -0.57 -4.11 -11.29
N ALA A 57 -0.04 -4.15 -10.07
CA ALA A 57 -0.85 -4.16 -8.86
C ALA A 57 -1.72 -2.89 -8.73
N GLU A 58 -1.16 -1.73 -9.07
CA GLU A 58 -1.88 -0.45 -9.15
C GLU A 58 -3.04 -0.50 -10.15
N ALA A 59 -2.81 -1.06 -11.35
CA ALA A 59 -3.85 -1.19 -12.37
C ALA A 59 -5.03 -2.04 -11.87
N TYR A 60 -4.76 -3.17 -11.20
CA TYR A 60 -5.82 -3.98 -10.61
C TYR A 60 -6.58 -3.24 -9.50
N TYR A 61 -5.88 -2.50 -8.64
CA TYR A 61 -6.51 -1.72 -7.59
C TYR A 61 -7.44 -0.64 -8.14
N VAL A 62 -6.98 0.11 -9.16
CA VAL A 62 -7.79 1.15 -9.83
C VAL A 62 -9.02 0.54 -10.50
N ASN A 63 -8.87 -0.65 -11.08
CA ASN A 63 -9.98 -1.42 -11.65
C ASN A 63 -10.93 -2.03 -10.59
N LYS A 64 -10.68 -1.80 -9.29
CA LYS A 64 -11.41 -2.38 -8.15
C LYS A 64 -11.34 -3.92 -8.09
N SER A 65 -10.41 -4.51 -8.85
CA SER A 65 -10.02 -5.92 -8.79
C SER A 65 -9.10 -6.13 -7.59
N TYR A 66 -9.66 -5.96 -6.39
CA TYR A 66 -8.89 -5.98 -5.14
C TYR A 66 -8.22 -7.33 -4.84
N PRO A 67 -8.84 -8.50 -5.12
CA PRO A 67 -8.17 -9.79 -4.94
C PRO A 67 -6.88 -9.91 -5.77
N GLU A 68 -6.93 -9.54 -7.04
CA GLU A 68 -5.81 -9.58 -7.99
C GLU A 68 -4.74 -8.55 -7.60
N ALA A 69 -5.16 -7.36 -7.17
CA ALA A 69 -4.25 -6.34 -6.66
C ALA A 69 -3.45 -6.86 -5.47
N ILE A 70 -4.11 -7.55 -4.51
CA ILE A 70 -3.46 -8.12 -3.33
C ILE A 70 -2.40 -9.15 -3.73
N GLU A 71 -2.70 -10.01 -4.70
CA GLU A 71 -1.76 -11.03 -5.16
C GLU A 71 -0.48 -10.40 -5.72
N GLU A 72 -0.62 -9.40 -6.60
CA GLU A 72 0.52 -8.74 -7.21
C GLU A 72 1.32 -7.90 -6.20
N TYR A 73 0.68 -7.21 -5.25
CA TYR A 73 1.41 -6.55 -4.16
C TYR A 73 2.17 -7.55 -3.27
N LYS A 74 1.58 -8.71 -2.96
CA LYS A 74 2.28 -9.78 -2.21
C LYS A 74 3.47 -10.33 -3.00
N ARG A 75 3.30 -10.50 -4.31
CA ARG A 75 4.37 -10.93 -5.21
C ARG A 75 5.52 -9.92 -5.24
N PHE A 76 5.20 -8.63 -5.35
CA PHE A 76 6.18 -7.55 -5.23
C PHE A 76 6.99 -7.65 -3.93
N ILE A 77 6.32 -7.80 -2.78
CA ILE A 77 6.98 -7.90 -1.47
C ILE A 77 7.86 -9.17 -1.39
N LYS A 78 7.40 -10.28 -1.96
CA LYS A 78 8.12 -11.56 -1.94
C LYS A 78 9.42 -11.50 -2.74
N ILE A 79 9.40 -10.85 -3.91
CA ILE A 79 10.57 -10.75 -4.80
C ILE A 79 11.49 -9.61 -4.35
N HIS A 80 10.94 -8.50 -3.88
CA HIS A 80 11.67 -7.27 -3.55
C HIS A 80 11.44 -6.79 -2.10
N PRO A 81 11.76 -7.61 -1.07
CA PRO A 81 11.38 -7.30 0.32
C PRO A 81 12.02 -6.02 0.86
N ALA A 82 13.25 -5.67 0.45
CA ALA A 82 13.96 -4.48 0.90
C ALA A 82 13.71 -3.22 0.05
N HIS A 83 12.79 -3.26 -0.92
CA HIS A 83 12.53 -2.12 -1.78
C HIS A 83 11.83 -0.97 -1.02
N LYS A 84 12.12 0.27 -1.40
CA LYS A 84 11.51 1.49 -0.82
C LYS A 84 9.97 1.50 -0.85
N LEU A 85 9.37 0.74 -1.76
CA LEU A 85 7.91 0.62 -1.91
C LEU A 85 7.29 -0.55 -1.14
N THR A 86 8.05 -1.37 -0.43
CA THR A 86 7.49 -2.50 0.32
C THR A 86 6.44 -2.05 1.34
N GLY A 87 6.71 -0.98 2.09
CA GLY A 87 5.74 -0.42 3.02
C GLY A 87 4.47 0.10 2.32
N TYR A 88 4.63 0.68 1.12
CA TYR A 88 3.50 1.12 0.31
C TYR A 88 2.65 -0.06 -0.19
N ALA A 89 3.28 -1.12 -0.69
CA ALA A 89 2.58 -2.34 -1.11
C ALA A 89 1.77 -2.95 0.06
N GLN A 90 2.34 -3.00 1.26
CA GLN A 90 1.64 -3.47 2.47
C GLN A 90 0.43 -2.60 2.81
N TYR A 91 0.59 -1.28 2.76
CA TYR A 91 -0.52 -0.34 2.92
C TYR A 91 -1.65 -0.60 1.91
N ARG A 92 -1.30 -0.78 0.63
CA ARG A 92 -2.27 -1.05 -0.43
C ARG A 92 -2.99 -2.39 -0.26
N ILE A 93 -2.31 -3.44 0.23
CA ILE A 93 -2.97 -4.69 0.61
C ILE A 93 -4.05 -4.44 1.68
N GLY A 94 -3.74 -3.66 2.71
CA GLY A 94 -4.69 -3.29 3.75
C GLY A 94 -5.90 -2.53 3.19
N MET A 95 -5.66 -1.56 2.32
CA MET A 95 -6.72 -0.81 1.64
C MET A 95 -7.58 -1.71 0.74
N SER A 96 -6.98 -2.65 0.01
CA SER A 96 -7.70 -3.62 -0.79
C SER A 96 -8.63 -4.50 0.05
N TYR A 97 -8.18 -4.95 1.24
CA TYR A 97 -9.05 -5.69 2.15
C TYR A 97 -10.18 -4.81 2.70
N PHE A 98 -9.86 -3.58 3.09
CA PHE A 98 -10.86 -2.62 3.58
C PHE A 98 -11.95 -2.36 2.54
N ASN A 99 -11.58 -2.13 1.27
CA ASN A 99 -12.53 -1.87 0.19
C ASN A 99 -13.39 -3.09 -0.20
N GLN A 100 -12.99 -4.31 0.19
CA GLN A 100 -13.77 -5.52 -0.01
C GLN A 100 -14.81 -5.77 1.09
N MET A 101 -14.67 -5.11 2.25
CA MET A 101 -15.63 -5.25 3.33
C MET A 101 -16.96 -4.63 2.91
N LYS A 102 -18.03 -5.44 2.95
CA LYS A 102 -19.39 -4.92 2.82
C LYS A 102 -19.74 -4.15 4.08
N GLU A 103 -20.45 -3.04 3.93
CA GLU A 103 -21.04 -2.36 5.09
C GLU A 103 -21.88 -3.37 5.86
N VAL A 104 -21.63 -3.48 7.17
CA VAL A 104 -22.47 -4.30 8.04
C VAL A 104 -23.81 -3.60 8.08
N ASP A 105 -24.81 -4.21 7.44
CA ASP A 105 -26.20 -3.78 7.58
C ASP A 105 -26.58 -3.96 9.05
N ARG A 106 -26.45 -2.86 9.80
CA ARG A 106 -26.86 -2.82 11.20
C ARG A 106 -28.36 -2.61 11.16
N ASP A 107 -29.09 -3.71 11.28
CA ASP A 107 -30.54 -3.68 11.38
C ASP A 107 -30.93 -2.70 12.51
N PRO A 108 -31.64 -1.60 12.21
CA PRO A 108 -32.09 -0.67 13.22
C PRO A 108 -33.31 -1.28 13.92
N GLU A 109 -33.14 -1.71 15.18
CA GLU A 109 -34.25 -2.09 16.08
C GLU A 109 -35.27 -0.95 16.24
#